data_AF-A0A1A6AAQ3-F1
#
_entry.id   AF-A0A1A6AAQ3-F1
#
_cell.length_a   1.000
_cell.length_b   1.000
_cell.length_c   1.000
_cell.angle_alpha   90.00
_cell.angle_beta   90.00
_cell.angle_gamma   90.00
#
_symmetry.space_group_name_H-M   'P 1'
#
loop_
_entity.id
_entity.type
_entity.pdbx_description
1 polymer ?
#
loop_
_entity_poly.entity_id
_entity_poly.type
_entity_poly.pdbx_seq_one_letter_code
_entity_poly.pdbx_strand_id
1 'polypeptide(L)'
;MIIITASSIRLSTKPFPGMYRLLASKGIFAARPLTRTFSSSRASLDVSKVILVGRLGADPVLRSTSSGKPYYTYTVATNVGSPVEENGKLQPPPTSWHTVFSFNEFQHPALQKLGKGSTVYVEAELEMRPHESAASSIGAKDGNGYKHDRAFLKHQKLNVINRVRPESEQDNTSADD
;
A
#
# COMPACT_ATOMS: atom_id res chain seq x y z
N MET A 1 20.73 57.71 -38.19
CA MET A 1 20.33 57.16 -39.49
C MET A 1 21.48 57.32 -40.46
N ILE A 2 22.29 56.27 -40.65
CA ILE A 2 23.29 56.20 -41.73
C ILE A 2 23.24 54.78 -42.27
N ILE A 3 22.90 54.71 -43.56
CA ILE A 3 22.74 53.54 -44.41
C ILE A 3 24.12 53.24 -44.99
N ILE A 4 24.58 51.99 -44.96
CA ILE A 4 25.69 51.55 -45.83
C ILE A 4 25.32 50.21 -46.47
N THR A 5 25.35 50.24 -47.79
CA THR A 5 24.91 49.28 -48.79
C THR A 5 25.91 48.15 -49.05
N ALA A 6 25.39 46.98 -49.43
CA ALA A 6 26.15 45.82 -49.87
C ALA A 6 26.84 46.05 -51.24
N SER A 7 28.09 45.59 -51.38
CA SER A 7 28.81 45.56 -52.65
C SER A 7 29.35 44.16 -52.91
N SER A 8 28.89 43.58 -54.02
CA SER A 8 29.33 42.31 -54.59
C SER A 8 30.78 42.33 -55.04
N ILE A 9 31.52 41.25 -54.77
CA ILE A 9 32.69 40.86 -55.56
C ILE A 9 32.61 39.35 -55.80
N ARG A 10 32.31 38.96 -57.05
CA ARG A 10 32.59 37.63 -57.62
C ARG A 10 33.80 37.76 -58.53
N LEU A 11 34.79 36.88 -58.37
CA LEU A 11 35.69 36.37 -59.42
C LEU A 11 36.36 35.11 -58.85
N SER A 12 36.09 33.92 -59.39
CA SER A 12 36.73 33.34 -60.59
C SER A 12 37.98 32.54 -60.24
N THR A 13 37.90 31.20 -60.27
CA THR A 13 39.00 30.30 -60.67
C THR A 13 38.44 28.98 -61.20
N LYS A 14 38.97 28.56 -62.35
CA LYS A 14 38.61 27.43 -63.22
C LYS A 14 39.01 26.03 -62.66
N PRO A 15 38.57 24.92 -63.29
CA PRO A 15 38.57 23.58 -62.71
C PRO A 15 39.83 22.76 -63.06
N PHE A 16 40.11 21.72 -62.27
CA PHE A 16 40.96 20.60 -62.71
C PHE A 16 40.40 19.25 -62.22
N PRO A 17 40.41 18.21 -63.09
CA PRO A 17 39.95 16.86 -62.77
C PRO A 17 41.12 15.99 -62.31
N GLY A 18 40.87 15.05 -61.41
CA GLY A 18 41.87 14.05 -61.04
C GLY A 18 41.52 13.32 -59.75
N MET A 19 41.01 12.09 -59.94
CA MET A 19 41.10 10.91 -59.07
C MET A 19 41.69 11.13 -57.68
N TYR A 20 41.02 10.66 -56.61
CA TYR A 20 41.52 9.57 -55.75
C TYR A 20 40.39 9.02 -54.86
N ARG A 21 40.06 7.74 -55.09
CA ARG A 21 39.93 6.70 -54.06
C ARG A 21 38.91 6.96 -52.93
N LEU A 22 37.65 6.62 -53.17
CA LEU A 22 36.73 6.28 -52.07
C LEU A 22 37.03 4.85 -51.62
N LEU A 23 37.78 4.70 -50.52
CA LEU A 23 37.79 3.47 -49.75
C LEU A 23 36.39 3.31 -49.15
N ALA A 24 35.65 2.31 -49.61
CA ALA A 24 34.44 1.86 -48.94
C ALA A 24 34.82 1.41 -47.52
N SER A 25 34.47 2.22 -46.53
CA SER A 25 34.54 1.83 -45.12
C SER A 25 33.47 0.77 -44.89
N LYS A 26 33.88 -0.50 -44.85
CA LYS A 26 33.05 -1.58 -44.32
C LYS A 26 32.92 -1.35 -42.81
N GLY A 27 31.94 -0.54 -42.42
CA GLY A 27 31.53 -0.43 -41.03
C GLY A 27 30.96 -1.76 -40.56
N ILE A 28 31.70 -2.47 -39.72
CA ILE A 28 31.15 -3.55 -38.90
C ILE A 28 30.34 -2.84 -37.81
N PHE A 29 29.07 -2.53 -38.09
CA PHE A 29 28.12 -2.26 -37.02
C PHE A 29 27.81 -3.60 -36.36
N ALA A 30 28.61 -3.97 -35.37
CA ALA A 30 28.24 -5.03 -34.44
C ALA A 30 26.98 -4.55 -33.72
N ALA A 31 25.82 -5.10 -34.09
CA ALA A 31 24.58 -4.88 -33.38
C ALA A 31 24.78 -5.36 -31.94
N ARG A 32 24.88 -4.42 -31.00
CA ARG A 32 24.84 -4.74 -29.57
C ARG A 32 23.51 -5.44 -29.32
N PRO A 33 23.47 -6.69 -28.83
CA PRO A 33 22.21 -7.31 -28.49
C PRO A 33 21.57 -6.47 -27.37
N LEU A 34 20.37 -5.97 -27.60
CA LEU A 34 19.49 -5.42 -26.56
C LEU A 34 18.93 -6.56 -25.71
N THR A 35 19.79 -7.47 -25.24
CA THR A 35 19.39 -8.42 -24.21
C THR A 35 19.35 -7.63 -22.93
N ARG A 36 18.14 -7.21 -22.55
CA ARG A 36 17.87 -6.66 -21.22
C ARG A 36 18.24 -7.76 -20.23
N THR A 37 19.40 -7.65 -19.60
CA THR A 37 19.82 -8.53 -18.51
C THR A 37 18.76 -8.40 -17.43
N PHE A 38 17.92 -9.43 -17.28
CA PHE A 38 17.00 -9.52 -16.15
C PHE A 38 17.85 -9.56 -14.89
N SER A 39 17.66 -8.61 -13.98
CA SER A 39 18.35 -8.63 -12.69
C SER A 39 18.01 -9.94 -11.97
N SER A 40 19.00 -10.81 -11.80
CA SER A 40 18.84 -12.10 -11.11
C SER A 40 18.76 -11.97 -9.59
N SER A 41 18.79 -10.75 -9.05
CA SER A 41 18.35 -10.51 -7.68
C SER A 41 16.84 -10.75 -7.61
N ARG A 42 16.42 -12.00 -7.35
CA ARG A 42 15.05 -12.32 -6.94
C ARG A 42 14.70 -11.39 -5.78
N ALA A 43 13.95 -10.32 -6.03
CA ALA A 43 13.16 -9.72 -4.97
C ALA A 43 12.33 -10.87 -4.39
N SER A 44 12.32 -11.04 -3.06
CA SER A 44 11.42 -12.00 -2.43
C SER A 44 10.01 -11.74 -2.97
N LEU A 45 9.43 -12.73 -3.65
CA LEU A 45 8.12 -12.63 -4.30
C LEU A 45 6.97 -12.85 -3.30
N ASP A 46 7.27 -12.81 -2.00
CA ASP A 46 6.36 -13.20 -0.95
C ASP A 46 5.43 -12.02 -0.62
N VAL A 47 4.11 -12.27 -0.69
CA VAL A 47 3.08 -11.27 -0.40
C VAL A 47 2.11 -11.84 0.64
N SER A 48 1.86 -11.06 1.69
CA SER A 48 0.83 -11.34 2.68
C SER A 48 -0.19 -10.22 2.61
N LYS A 49 -1.40 -10.52 2.13
CA LYS A 49 -2.48 -9.54 2.02
C LYS A 49 -3.78 -10.12 2.58
N VAL A 50 -4.43 -9.34 3.42
CA VAL A 50 -5.75 -9.63 3.99
C VAL A 50 -6.70 -8.55 3.52
N ILE A 51 -7.88 -8.96 3.05
CA ILE A 51 -8.95 -8.08 2.63
C ILE A 51 -10.13 -8.32 3.56
N LEU A 52 -10.57 -7.28 4.24
CA LEU A 52 -11.69 -7.33 5.17
C LEU A 52 -12.81 -6.42 4.68
N VAL A 53 -14.03 -6.95 4.68
CA VAL A 53 -15.26 -6.18 4.49
C VAL A 53 -16.15 -6.46 5.67
N GLY A 54 -16.41 -5.45 6.48
CA GLY A 54 -17.10 -5.66 7.74
C GLY A 54 -17.48 -4.36 8.43
N ARG A 55 -17.98 -4.50 9.65
CA ARG A 55 -18.45 -3.37 10.46
C ARG A 55 -17.46 -3.07 11.57
N LEU A 56 -17.29 -1.79 11.89
CA LEU A 56 -16.52 -1.39 13.06
C LEU A 56 -17.22 -1.83 14.35
N GLY A 57 -16.50 -2.56 15.21
CA GLY A 57 -16.99 -2.98 16.52
C GLY A 57 -17.09 -1.84 17.54
N ALA A 58 -16.22 -0.86 17.39
CA ALA A 58 -16.11 0.33 18.23
C ALA A 58 -15.52 1.48 17.40
N ASP A 59 -15.60 2.70 17.94
CA ASP A 59 -14.99 3.89 17.36
C ASP A 59 -13.45 3.70 17.26
N PRO A 60 -12.80 4.10 16.15
CA PRO A 60 -11.35 4.00 16.03
C PRO A 60 -10.63 4.82 17.11
N VAL A 61 -9.69 4.20 17.81
CA VAL A 61 -8.96 4.83 18.91
C VAL A 61 -7.58 5.26 18.46
N LEU A 62 -7.27 6.55 18.64
CA LEU A 62 -5.92 7.08 18.45
C LEU A 62 -5.03 6.65 19.62
N ARG A 63 -3.91 6.02 19.31
CA ARG A 63 -2.86 5.62 20.26
C ARG A 63 -1.51 6.16 19.79
N SER A 64 -0.51 6.09 20.67
CA SER A 64 0.87 6.45 20.36
C SER A 64 1.80 5.31 20.68
N THR A 65 2.80 5.11 19.82
CA THR A 65 3.88 4.14 20.03
C THR A 65 4.86 4.63 21.10
N SER A 66 5.72 3.75 21.62
CA SER A 66 6.82 4.15 22.51
C SER A 66 7.78 5.18 21.89
N SER A 67 7.88 5.18 20.56
CA SER A 67 8.63 6.18 19.79
C SER A 67 7.88 7.51 19.58
N GLY A 68 6.67 7.66 20.14
CA GLY A 68 5.86 8.87 20.02
C GLY A 68 5.09 9.01 18.71
N LYS A 69 5.17 8.04 17.79
CA LYS A 69 4.40 8.08 16.53
C LYS A 69 2.94 7.71 16.77
N PRO A 70 1.97 8.52 16.30
CA PRO A 70 0.56 8.21 16.43
C PRO A 70 0.14 7.06 15.50
N TYR A 71 -0.81 6.26 15.94
CA TYR A 71 -1.44 5.22 15.14
C TYR A 71 -2.89 5.02 15.58
N TYR A 72 -3.78 4.69 14.65
CA TYR A 72 -5.15 4.29 14.99
C TYR A 72 -5.24 2.78 15.17
N THR A 73 -6.05 2.35 16.13
CA THR A 73 -6.48 0.96 16.27
C THR A 73 -7.99 0.87 16.15
N TYR A 74 -8.47 -0.11 15.40
CA TYR A 74 -9.89 -0.37 15.24
C TYR A 74 -10.14 -1.85 15.00
N THR A 75 -11.34 -2.30 15.37
CA THR A 75 -11.75 -3.70 15.24
C THR A 75 -12.83 -3.83 14.18
N VAL A 76 -12.63 -4.74 13.24
CA VAL A 76 -13.59 -5.06 12.18
C VAL A 76 -14.24 -6.41 12.46
N ALA A 77 -15.56 -6.44 12.53
CA ALA A 77 -16.36 -7.64 12.63
C ALA A 77 -16.70 -8.17 11.23
N THR A 78 -16.40 -9.45 10.98
CA THR A 78 -16.79 -10.17 9.76
C THR A 78 -17.55 -11.43 10.15
N ASN A 79 -18.69 -11.68 9.50
CA ASN A 79 -19.48 -12.90 9.71
C ASN A 79 -19.35 -13.80 8.47
N VAL A 80 -19.23 -15.11 8.67
CA VAL A 80 -19.17 -16.08 7.57
C VAL A 80 -20.44 -16.93 7.57
N GLY A 81 -21.14 -16.96 6.43
CA GLY A 81 -22.30 -17.82 6.23
C GLY A 81 -23.66 -17.18 6.53
N SER A 82 -24.71 -17.97 6.32
CA SER A 82 -26.10 -17.60 6.62
C SER A 82 -26.49 -18.06 8.02
N PRO A 83 -27.45 -17.38 8.68
CA PRO A 83 -28.06 -17.90 9.89
C PRO A 83 -28.58 -19.33 9.67
N VAL A 84 -28.33 -20.21 10.63
CA VAL A 84 -28.78 -21.62 10.57
C VAL A 84 -29.89 -21.81 11.60
N GLU A 85 -30.92 -22.56 11.22
CA GLU A 85 -31.98 -22.98 12.13
C GLU A 85 -31.51 -24.18 12.94
N GLU A 86 -31.48 -24.04 14.26
CA GLU A 86 -31.25 -25.14 15.19
C GLU A 86 -32.28 -25.03 16.30
N ASN A 87 -33.03 -26.12 16.54
CA ASN A 87 -34.07 -26.19 17.57
C ASN A 87 -35.18 -25.12 17.43
N GLY A 88 -35.52 -24.74 16.20
CA GLY A 88 -36.55 -23.74 15.92
C GLY A 88 -36.14 -22.29 16.20
N LYS A 89 -34.86 -22.03 16.49
CA LYS A 89 -34.29 -20.68 16.61
C LYS A 89 -33.24 -20.45 15.53
N LEU A 90 -33.34 -19.32 14.85
CA LEU A 90 -32.29 -18.84 13.94
C LEU A 90 -31.06 -18.42 14.76
N GLN A 91 -29.96 -19.14 14.61
CA GLN A 91 -28.68 -18.76 15.20
C GLN A 91 -27.88 -17.88 14.23
N PRO A 92 -27.36 -16.74 14.69
CA PRO A 92 -26.51 -15.89 13.85
C PRO A 92 -25.19 -16.59 13.54
N PRO A 93 -24.59 -16.34 12.36
CA PRO A 93 -23.29 -16.88 12.00
C PRO A 93 -22.20 -16.41 12.98
N PRO A 94 -21.15 -17.21 13.21
CA PRO A 94 -20.04 -16.83 14.07
C PRO A 94 -19.34 -15.56 13.55
N THR A 95 -19.05 -14.65 14.48
CA THR A 95 -18.35 -13.38 14.19
C THR A 95 -16.86 -13.51 14.45
N SER A 96 -16.06 -13.25 13.42
CA SER A 96 -14.61 -13.07 13.54
C SER A 96 -14.28 -11.60 13.76
N TRP A 97 -13.49 -11.33 14.80
CA TRP A 97 -13.07 -9.98 15.18
C TRP A 97 -11.61 -9.75 14.79
N HIS A 98 -11.38 -8.80 13.89
CA HIS A 98 -10.05 -8.49 13.36
C HIS A 98 -9.58 -7.16 13.94
N THR A 99 -8.47 -7.16 14.68
CA THR A 99 -7.87 -5.91 15.15
C THR A 99 -6.86 -5.41 14.14
N VAL A 100 -7.06 -4.19 13.65
CA VAL A 100 -6.24 -3.57 12.62
C VAL A 100 -5.49 -2.37 13.21
N PHE A 101 -4.23 -2.22 12.80
CA PHE A 101 -3.33 -1.15 13.22
C PHE A 101 -2.99 -0.26 12.03
N SER A 102 -3.38 1.01 12.12
CA SER A 102 -3.12 2.01 11.10
C SER A 102 -2.03 2.98 11.54
N PHE A 103 -0.85 2.81 10.95
CA PHE A 103 0.28 3.73 11.11
C PHE A 103 0.32 4.80 10.00
N ASN A 104 -0.60 4.72 9.05
CA ASN A 104 -0.62 5.61 7.91
C ASN A 104 -1.36 6.91 8.28
N GLU A 105 -0.59 7.98 8.49
CA GLU A 105 -1.10 9.29 8.86
C GLU A 105 -2.12 9.86 7.87
N PHE A 106 -2.01 9.52 6.58
CA PHE A 106 -2.98 9.96 5.55
C PHE A 106 -4.39 9.40 5.79
N GLN A 107 -4.51 8.27 6.47
CA GLN A 107 -5.80 7.63 6.78
C GLN A 107 -6.39 8.10 8.11
N HIS A 108 -5.62 8.83 8.93
CA HIS A 108 -6.07 9.33 10.23
C HIS A 108 -7.35 10.19 10.15
N PRO A 109 -7.46 11.18 9.23
CA PRO A 109 -8.67 12.00 9.15
C PRO A 109 -9.91 11.21 8.71
N ALA A 110 -9.73 10.14 7.94
CA ALA A 110 -10.81 9.27 7.54
C ALA A 110 -11.28 8.44 8.75
N LEU A 111 -10.36 7.84 9.51
CA LEU A 111 -10.65 7.03 10.68
C LEU A 111 -11.30 7.83 11.82
N GLN A 112 -10.83 9.06 12.07
CA GLN A 112 -11.39 9.95 13.09
C GLN A 112 -12.89 10.23 12.87
N LYS A 113 -13.32 10.23 11.60
CA LYS A 113 -14.70 10.53 11.20
C LYS A 113 -15.64 9.32 11.29
N LEU A 114 -15.12 8.12 11.58
CA LEU A 114 -15.90 6.89 11.64
C LEU A 114 -16.36 6.61 13.06
N GLY A 115 -17.65 6.28 13.20
CA GLY A 115 -18.22 5.70 14.40
C GLY A 115 -18.43 4.21 14.30
N LYS A 116 -18.75 3.61 15.44
CA LYS A 116 -19.16 2.22 15.61
C LYS A 116 -20.26 1.86 14.64
N GLY A 117 -20.15 0.66 14.07
CA GLY A 117 -21.11 0.16 13.09
C GLY A 117 -20.91 0.68 11.67
N SER A 118 -19.96 1.58 11.41
CA SER A 118 -19.55 1.95 10.04
C SER A 118 -19.07 0.72 9.27
N THR A 119 -19.48 0.60 8.00
CA THR A 119 -19.06 -0.49 7.11
C THR A 119 -17.81 -0.04 6.34
N VAL A 120 -16.75 -0.83 6.43
CA VAL A 120 -15.45 -0.51 5.84
C VAL A 120 -14.93 -1.66 5.00
N TYR A 121 -14.21 -1.30 3.94
CA TYR A 121 -13.34 -2.18 3.16
C TYR A 121 -11.89 -1.84 3.54
N VAL A 122 -11.14 -2.84 3.99
CA VAL A 122 -9.77 -2.69 4.48
C VAL A 122 -8.86 -3.67 3.77
N GLU A 123 -7.77 -3.17 3.18
CA GLU A 123 -6.63 -4.00 2.80
C GLU A 123 -5.56 -3.85 3.88
N ALA A 124 -5.05 -4.98 4.36
CA ALA A 124 -4.00 -5.03 5.35
C ALA A 124 -2.93 -6.05 4.97
N GLU A 125 -1.74 -5.85 5.49
CA GLU A 125 -0.67 -6.84 5.49
C GLU A 125 -0.71 -7.61 6.80
N LEU A 126 -0.70 -8.95 6.73
CA LEU A 126 -0.71 -9.81 7.90
C LEU A 126 0.72 -10.19 8.28
N GLU A 127 1.12 -9.81 9.49
CA GLU A 127 2.36 -10.21 10.12
C GLU A 127 2.07 -11.10 11.34
N MET A 128 2.66 -12.29 11.39
CA MET A 128 2.49 -13.20 12.52
C MET A 128 3.59 -12.95 13.55
N ARG A 129 3.23 -12.37 14.70
CA ARG A 129 4.17 -12.05 15.80
C ARG A 129 4.22 -13.21 16.81
N PRO A 130 5.42 -13.61 17.28
CA PRO A 130 5.53 -14.54 18.39
C PRO A 130 4.96 -13.93 19.66
N HIS A 131 4.36 -14.75 20.52
CA HIS A 131 3.94 -14.31 21.84
C HIS A 131 5.17 -14.09 22.72
N GLU A 132 5.27 -12.94 23.38
CA GLU A 132 6.16 -12.81 24.52
C GLU A 132 5.45 -13.39 25.74
N SER A 133 5.47 -14.71 25.86
CA SER A 133 4.93 -15.39 27.03
C SER A 133 5.80 -15.01 28.23
N ALA A 134 5.26 -14.20 29.15
CA ALA A 134 5.90 -13.86 30.43
C ALA A 134 6.23 -15.07 31.34
N ALA A 135 6.02 -16.30 30.87
CA ALA A 135 6.27 -17.56 31.57
C ALA A 135 6.80 -18.68 30.65
N SER A 136 7.54 -18.40 29.57
CA SER A 136 8.30 -19.47 28.88
C SER A 136 9.68 -19.68 29.51
N SER A 137 9.75 -19.73 30.83
CA SER A 137 10.80 -20.47 31.54
C SER A 137 10.34 -21.93 31.61
N ILE A 138 11.18 -22.86 31.15
CA ILE A 138 10.98 -24.33 31.13
C ILE A 138 10.29 -24.87 29.86
N GLY A 139 11.13 -25.14 28.85
CA GLY A 139 11.22 -26.45 28.18
C GLY A 139 10.03 -26.99 27.39
N ALA A 140 9.96 -26.70 26.09
CA ALA A 140 9.62 -27.67 25.04
C ALA A 140 10.15 -27.14 23.70
N LYS A 141 11.35 -27.58 23.31
CA LYS A 141 11.92 -27.35 21.98
C LYS A 141 11.45 -28.47 21.06
N ASP A 142 10.28 -28.32 20.47
CA ASP A 142 9.85 -29.17 19.36
C ASP A 142 10.46 -28.59 18.07
N GLY A 143 11.11 -29.45 17.28
CA GLY A 143 12.19 -29.14 16.33
C GLY A 143 11.91 -28.28 15.10
N ASN A 144 10.83 -27.50 15.05
CA ASN A 144 10.64 -26.40 14.09
C ASN A 144 9.63 -25.37 14.64
N GLY A 145 9.87 -24.93 15.88
CA GLY A 145 8.91 -24.23 16.74
C GLY A 145 8.69 -22.74 16.45
N TYR A 146 7.99 -22.41 15.36
CA TYR A 146 7.43 -21.06 15.19
C TYR A 146 6.10 -20.94 15.93
N LYS A 147 6.14 -20.60 17.22
CA LYS A 147 4.93 -20.25 18.00
C LYS A 147 4.50 -18.82 17.65
N HIS A 148 3.77 -18.67 16.56
CA HIS A 148 3.09 -17.41 16.27
C HIS A 148 1.72 -17.41 16.93
N ASP A 149 1.48 -16.43 17.78
CA ASP A 149 0.29 -16.42 18.64
C ASP A 149 -0.64 -15.25 18.31
N ARG A 150 -0.11 -14.21 17.65
CA ARG A 150 -0.86 -12.99 17.38
C ARG A 150 -0.69 -12.54 15.94
N ALA A 151 -1.81 -12.48 15.24
CA ALA A 151 -1.94 -11.85 13.94
C ALA A 151 -1.89 -10.32 14.10
N PHE A 152 -0.94 -9.68 13.43
CA PHE A 152 -0.77 -8.25 13.40
C PHE A 152 -1.15 -7.73 12.02
N LEU A 153 -2.34 -7.12 11.91
CA LEU A 153 -2.85 -6.58 10.65
C LEU A 153 -2.43 -5.12 10.51
N LYS A 154 -1.46 -4.87 9.62
CA LYS A 154 -1.03 -3.50 9.27
C LYS A 154 -1.92 -2.96 8.17
N HIS A 155 -2.63 -1.90 8.45
CA HIS A 155 -3.49 -1.23 7.48
C HIS A 155 -2.68 -0.68 6.29
N GLN A 156 -3.06 -1.05 5.08
CA GLN A 156 -2.52 -0.49 3.83
C GLN A 156 -3.52 0.48 3.18
N LYS A 157 -4.78 0.06 2.98
CA LYS A 157 -5.82 0.84 2.30
C LYS A 157 -7.15 0.74 3.02
N LEU A 158 -7.87 1.85 3.13
CA LEU A 158 -9.23 1.94 3.69
C LEU A 158 -10.14 2.60 2.66
N ASN A 159 -11.27 1.95 2.39
CA ASN A 159 -12.41 2.57 1.73
C ASN A 159 -13.61 2.48 2.67
N VAL A 160 -14.31 3.60 2.84
CA VAL A 160 -15.51 3.66 3.67
C VAL A 160 -16.71 3.38 2.77
N ILE A 161 -17.45 2.32 3.06
CA ILE A 161 -18.65 1.95 2.30
C ILE A 161 -19.87 2.66 2.88
N ASN A 162 -20.03 2.58 4.21
CA ASN A 162 -21.09 3.27 4.93
C ASN A 162 -20.49 3.91 6.17
N ARG A 163 -20.73 5.21 6.34
CA ARG A 163 -20.23 5.99 7.48
C ARG A 163 -21.34 6.15 8.51
N VAL A 164 -21.05 5.75 9.74
CA VAL A 164 -21.79 6.15 10.94
C VAL A 164 -20.98 7.25 11.63
N ARG A 165 -21.67 8.25 12.18
CA ARG A 165 -21.02 9.34 12.92
C ARG A 165 -20.55 8.84 14.29
N PRO A 166 -19.32 9.17 14.74
CA PRO A 166 -18.87 8.79 16.09
C PRO A 166 -19.74 9.43 17.16
N GLU A 167 -19.84 8.77 18.32
CA GLU A 167 -20.71 9.21 19.42
C GLU A 167 -20.30 10.59 19.94
N SER A 168 -19.01 10.93 19.92
CA SER A 168 -18.47 12.23 20.36
C SER A 168 -18.94 13.45 19.57
N GLU A 169 -19.48 13.28 18.36
CA GLU A 169 -20.02 14.38 17.55
C GLU A 169 -21.55 14.57 17.74
N GLN A 170 -22.26 13.63 18.36
CA GLN A 170 -23.73 13.63 18.37
C GLN A 170 -24.34 14.58 19.40
N ASP A 171 -23.64 14.84 20.52
CA ASP A 171 -24.16 15.68 21.62
C ASP A 171 -24.17 17.19 21.30
N ASN A 172 -23.47 17.64 20.25
CA ASN A 172 -23.35 19.07 19.94
C ASN A 172 -24.51 19.64 19.09
N THR A 173 -25.54 18.85 18.77
CA THR A 173 -26.64 19.29 17.88
C THR A 173 -27.97 19.48 18.63
N SER A 174 -27.99 19.32 19.95
CA SER A 174 -29.23 19.34 20.76
C SER A 174 -29.42 20.58 21.62
N ALA A 175 -28.60 21.63 21.43
CA ALA A 175 -28.55 22.80 22.32
C ALA A 175 -29.17 24.09 21.75
N ASP A 176 -29.77 24.05 20.55
CA ASP A 176 -30.32 25.23 19.85
C ASP A 176 -31.84 25.13 19.58
N ASP A 177 -32.64 24.67 20.55
CA ASP A 177 -34.13 24.73 20.48
C ASP A 177 -34.73 25.30 21.78
#